data_AF-A0A352FKC8-F1
#
_entry.id   AF-A0A352FKC8-F1
#
_cell.length_a   1.000
_cell.length_b   1.000
_cell.length_c   1.000
_cell.angle_alpha   90.00
_cell.angle_beta   90.00
_cell.angle_gamma   90.00
#
_symmetry.space_group_name_H-M   'P 1'
#
loop_
_entity.id
_entity.type
_entity.pdbx_description
1 polymer ?
#
loop_
_entity_poly.entity_id
_entity_poly.type
_entity_poly.pdbx_seq_one_letter_code
_entity_poly.pdbx_strand_id
1 'polypeptide(L)'
;MSARFRLLGFLPLIFFLAQVAHYGRFGGLGNLAWMCNIGNLLLAIGLFLNHKELIRATAIWTIPGLGIWFWFVWLEGSTSLSSTLAHVGGIIVGMIVLRRVRMDRIAWLYAFVWYLFMQMVSRRITSPDLNVNVALRIQTGWENTFSSFWKFWLVMTVLVAVALWAIGLVLSWIWPAASIKVEETP
;
A
#
# COMPACT_ATOMS: atom_id res chain seq x y z
N MET A 1 -15.85 -14.88 5.87
CA MET A 1 -15.24 -14.53 7.18
C MET A 1 -16.37 -14.19 8.15
N SER A 2 -16.15 -14.24 9.48
CA SER A 2 -17.21 -13.91 10.44
C SER A 2 -17.53 -12.41 10.43
N ALA A 3 -18.74 -12.02 10.84
CA ALA A 3 -19.13 -10.61 10.95
C ALA A 3 -18.17 -9.83 11.88
N ARG A 4 -17.80 -10.42 13.02
CA ARG A 4 -16.82 -9.84 13.97
C ARG A 4 -15.47 -9.55 13.33
N PHE A 5 -15.02 -10.39 12.39
CA PHE A 5 -13.76 -10.18 11.70
C PHE A 5 -13.83 -8.99 10.71
N ARG A 6 -14.96 -8.81 10.03
CA ARG A 6 -15.19 -7.69 9.10
C ARG A 6 -15.18 -6.33 9.84
N LEU A 7 -15.59 -6.31 11.11
CA LEU A 7 -15.55 -5.10 11.96
C LEU A 7 -14.13 -4.57 12.18
N LEU A 8 -13.08 -5.39 11.98
CA LEU A 8 -11.71 -4.88 12.00
C LEU A 8 -11.47 -3.80 10.94
N GLY A 9 -12.30 -3.74 9.88
CA GLY A 9 -12.24 -2.69 8.85
C GLY A 9 -12.49 -1.28 9.37
N PHE A 10 -13.12 -1.13 10.53
CA PHE A 10 -13.27 0.19 11.17
C PHE A 10 -11.94 0.78 11.62
N LEU A 11 -10.97 -0.03 12.03
CA LEU A 11 -9.65 0.47 12.45
C LEU A 11 -8.90 1.20 11.32
N PRO A 12 -8.62 0.57 10.16
CA PRO A 12 -7.94 1.26 9.07
C PRO A 12 -8.80 2.37 8.46
N LEU A 13 -10.14 2.27 8.51
CA LEU A 13 -11.01 3.39 8.14
C LEU A 13 -10.79 4.60 9.04
N ILE A 14 -10.74 4.41 10.37
CA ILE A 14 -10.47 5.49 11.33
C ILE A 14 -9.09 6.09 11.09
N PHE A 15 -8.06 5.26 10.82
CA PHE A 15 -6.72 5.78 10.52
C PHE A 15 -6.72 6.65 9.26
N PHE A 16 -7.43 6.23 8.21
CA PHE A 16 -7.58 7.02 6.99
C PHE A 16 -8.36 8.32 7.26
N LEU A 17 -9.49 8.27 7.98
CA LEU A 17 -10.29 9.45 8.30
C LEU A 17 -9.54 10.44 9.20
N ALA A 18 -8.68 9.95 10.11
CA ALA A 18 -7.80 10.81 10.90
C ALA A 18 -6.80 11.56 10.00
N GLN A 19 -6.26 10.93 8.95
CA GLN A 19 -5.43 11.60 7.95
C GLN A 19 -6.22 12.61 7.11
N VAL A 20 -7.46 12.28 6.74
CA VAL A 20 -8.35 13.22 6.04
C VAL A 20 -8.59 14.46 6.89
N ALA A 21 -8.91 14.30 8.17
CA ALA A 21 -9.11 15.41 9.10
C ALA A 21 -7.82 16.24 9.28
N HIS A 22 -6.67 15.58 9.41
CA HIS A 22 -5.38 16.25 9.53
C HIS A 22 -5.06 17.10 8.29
N TYR A 23 -5.06 16.51 7.10
CA TYR A 23 -4.75 17.25 5.87
C TYR A 23 -5.85 18.24 5.47
N GLY A 24 -7.10 18.01 5.90
CA GLY A 24 -8.18 18.99 5.75
C GLY A 24 -7.97 20.25 6.59
N ARG A 25 -7.34 20.12 7.77
CA ARG A 25 -7.04 21.26 8.66
C ARG A 25 -5.73 21.95 8.34
N PHE A 26 -4.70 21.19 7.98
CA PHE A 26 -3.32 21.71 7.82
C PHE A 26 -2.87 21.81 6.36
N GLY A 27 -3.74 21.47 5.41
CA GLY A 27 -3.41 21.44 3.98
C GLY A 27 -2.70 20.16 3.56
N GLY A 28 -2.47 19.98 2.25
CA GLY A 28 -1.76 18.81 1.73
C GLY A 28 -2.65 17.58 1.45
N LEU A 29 -3.94 17.77 1.15
CA LEU A 29 -4.89 16.68 0.82
C LEU A 29 -4.41 15.74 -0.29
N GLY A 30 -3.57 16.21 -1.22
CA GLY A 30 -2.96 15.35 -2.23
C GLY A 30 -2.15 14.19 -1.66
N ASN A 31 -1.62 14.32 -0.43
CA ASN A 31 -0.90 13.25 0.24
C ASN A 31 -1.79 12.06 0.62
N LEU A 32 -3.12 12.21 0.64
CA LEU A 32 -4.04 11.09 0.85
C LEU A 32 -3.96 10.05 -0.28
N ALA A 33 -3.54 10.46 -1.48
CA ALA A 33 -3.37 9.56 -2.63
C ALA A 33 -2.09 8.72 -2.58
N TRP A 34 -1.20 8.95 -1.60
CA TRP A 34 -0.06 8.06 -1.38
C TRP A 34 -0.55 6.64 -1.10
N MET A 35 0.14 5.67 -1.70
CA MET A 35 -0.24 4.26 -1.60
C MET A 35 -0.38 3.78 -0.15
N CYS A 36 0.46 4.27 0.75
CA CYS A 36 0.39 3.93 2.18
C CYS A 36 -0.87 4.48 2.87
N ASN A 37 -1.34 5.68 2.51
CA ASN A 37 -2.57 6.27 3.05
C ASN A 37 -3.79 5.58 2.44
N ILE A 38 -3.89 5.50 1.11
CA ILE A 38 -5.03 4.85 0.43
C ILE A 38 -5.11 3.35 0.76
N GLY A 39 -3.98 2.72 1.09
CA GLY A 39 -3.92 1.33 1.53
C GLY A 39 -4.79 1.04 2.74
N ASN A 40 -4.93 1.99 3.68
CA ASN A 40 -5.84 1.85 4.82
C ASN A 40 -7.31 1.85 4.37
N LEU A 41 -7.68 2.75 3.47
CA LEU A 41 -9.04 2.78 2.92
C LEU A 41 -9.35 1.49 2.15
N LEU A 42 -8.44 1.03 1.30
CA LEU A 42 -8.59 -0.21 0.54
C LEU A 42 -8.64 -1.44 1.46
N LEU A 43 -7.87 -1.47 2.55
CA LEU A 43 -7.92 -2.55 3.54
C LEU A 43 -9.28 -2.58 4.25
N ALA A 44 -9.81 -1.41 4.62
CA ALA A 44 -11.16 -1.29 5.19
C ALA A 44 -12.22 -1.82 4.22
N ILE A 45 -12.17 -1.40 2.95
CA ILE A 45 -13.07 -1.87 1.90
C ILE A 45 -12.96 -3.39 1.72
N GLY A 46 -11.75 -3.93 1.65
CA GLY A 46 -11.52 -5.37 1.52
C GLY A 46 -12.10 -6.17 2.69
N LEU A 47 -11.97 -5.65 3.91
CA LEU A 47 -12.57 -6.24 5.12
C LEU A 47 -14.09 -6.19 5.10
N PHE A 48 -14.67 -5.03 4.78
CA PHE A 48 -16.13 -4.88 4.72
C PHE A 48 -16.74 -5.75 3.62
N LEU A 49 -16.11 -5.84 2.45
CA LEU A 49 -16.58 -6.64 1.33
C LEU A 49 -16.15 -8.12 1.39
N ASN A 50 -15.37 -8.52 2.40
CA ASN A 50 -14.80 -9.88 2.51
C ASN A 50 -13.98 -10.28 1.26
N HIS A 51 -13.30 -9.32 0.63
CA HIS A 51 -12.52 -9.48 -0.59
C HIS A 51 -11.05 -9.78 -0.25
N LYS A 52 -10.66 -11.05 -0.35
CA LYS A 52 -9.35 -11.54 0.14
C LYS A 52 -8.17 -10.96 -0.63
N GLU A 53 -8.33 -10.81 -1.94
CA GLU A 53 -7.33 -10.31 -2.88
C GLU A 53 -6.98 -8.84 -2.56
N LEU A 54 -8.00 -8.01 -2.27
CA LEU A 54 -7.80 -6.63 -1.87
C LEU A 54 -7.10 -6.52 -0.50
N ILE A 55 -7.48 -7.38 0.45
CA ILE A 55 -6.80 -7.49 1.75
C ILE A 55 -5.33 -7.89 1.57
N ARG A 56 -5.04 -8.89 0.73
CA ARG A 56 -3.67 -9.33 0.46
C ARG A 56 -2.84 -8.23 -0.20
N ALA A 57 -3.38 -7.59 -1.23
CA ALA A 57 -2.72 -6.52 -1.96
C ALA A 57 -2.34 -5.35 -1.02
N THR A 58 -3.29 -4.93 -0.18
CA THR A 58 -3.07 -3.84 0.78
C THR A 58 -2.08 -4.23 1.88
N ALA A 59 -2.16 -5.46 2.41
CA ALA A 59 -1.21 -5.96 3.40
C ALA A 59 0.23 -5.96 2.86
N ILE A 60 0.45 -6.40 1.61
CA ILE A 60 1.78 -6.35 0.99
C ILE A 60 2.32 -4.92 0.96
N TRP A 61 1.49 -3.95 0.61
CA TRP A 61 1.92 -2.55 0.49
C TRP A 61 2.19 -1.80 1.78
N THR A 62 1.55 -2.21 2.87
CA THR A 62 1.84 -1.58 4.17
C THR A 62 3.32 -1.71 4.56
N ILE A 63 4.03 -2.74 4.07
CA ILE A 63 5.45 -2.99 4.34
C ILE A 63 6.38 -1.95 3.68
N PRO A 64 6.44 -1.81 2.34
CA PRO A 64 7.25 -0.78 1.71
C PRO A 64 6.73 0.63 2.05
N GLY A 65 5.42 0.78 2.24
CA GLY A 65 4.82 2.02 2.70
C GLY A 65 5.35 2.48 4.06
N LEU A 66 5.54 1.55 5.00
CA LEU A 66 6.18 1.83 6.30
C LEU A 66 7.63 2.27 6.13
N GLY A 67 8.40 1.59 5.27
CA GLY A 67 9.80 1.94 5.01
C GLY A 67 9.96 3.34 4.38
N ILE A 68 9.16 3.66 3.37
CA ILE A 68 9.14 4.98 2.74
C ILE A 68 8.73 6.06 3.75
N TRP A 69 7.66 5.82 4.52
CA TRP A 69 7.22 6.76 5.56
C TRP A 69 8.29 6.99 6.62
N PHE A 70 8.97 5.93 7.07
CA PHE A 70 10.04 6.07 8.04
C PHE A 70 11.15 6.98 7.51
N TRP A 71 11.57 6.77 6.26
CA TRP A 71 12.65 7.55 5.66
C TRP A 71 12.27 9.02 5.42
N PHE A 72 11.11 9.27 4.81
CA PHE A 72 10.72 10.60 4.33
C PHE A 72 9.83 11.41 5.27
N VAL A 73 9.32 10.81 6.35
CA VAL A 73 8.43 11.50 7.29
C VAL A 73 8.99 11.41 8.70
N TRP A 74 9.35 10.21 9.16
CA TRP A 74 9.85 10.03 10.52
C TRP A 74 11.22 10.66 10.75
N LEU A 75 12.20 10.38 9.88
CA LEU A 75 13.54 10.95 10.02
C LEU A 75 13.57 12.47 9.77
N GLU A 76 12.63 12.99 8.99
CA GLU A 76 12.51 14.44 8.73
C GLU A 76 11.79 15.19 9.87
N GLY A 77 11.29 14.49 10.89
CA GLY A 77 10.62 15.09 12.05
C GLY A 77 9.21 15.63 11.77
N SER A 78 8.61 15.29 10.63
CA SER A 78 7.32 15.80 10.16
C SER A 78 6.12 14.92 10.57
N THR A 79 6.26 14.13 11.64
CA THR A 79 5.27 13.10 12.00
C THR A 79 4.13 13.62 12.87
N SER A 80 2.90 13.49 12.35
CA SER A 80 1.68 13.65 13.13
C SER A 80 1.21 12.31 13.69
N LEU A 81 0.41 12.34 14.77
CA LEU A 81 -0.20 11.12 15.32
C LEU A 81 -1.04 10.38 14.28
N SER A 82 -1.80 11.11 13.45
CA SER A 82 -2.59 10.51 12.37
C SER A 82 -1.71 9.82 11.33
N SER A 83 -0.55 10.40 11.00
CA SER A 83 0.42 9.76 10.12
C SER A 83 0.98 8.49 10.75
N THR A 84 1.37 8.52 12.03
CA THR A 84 1.89 7.32 12.72
C THR A 84 0.84 6.22 12.77
N LEU A 85 -0.43 6.54 13.07
CA LEU A 85 -1.52 5.57 13.07
C LEU A 85 -1.77 4.96 11.68
N ALA A 86 -1.73 5.76 10.61
CA ALA A 86 -1.91 5.26 9.25
C ALA A 86 -0.83 4.24 8.85
N HIS A 87 0.42 4.42 9.29
CA HIS A 87 1.51 3.57 8.85
C HIS A 87 1.72 2.39 9.82
N VAL A 88 1.89 2.67 11.11
CA VAL A 88 2.12 1.64 12.13
C VAL A 88 0.83 0.89 12.47
N GLY A 89 -0.28 1.59 12.63
CA GLY A 89 -1.58 0.95 12.84
C GLY A 89 -2.02 0.15 11.61
N GLY A 90 -1.85 0.74 10.43
CA GLY A 90 -2.18 0.09 9.15
C GLY A 90 -1.44 -1.24 8.94
N ILE A 91 -0.12 -1.27 9.16
CA ILE A 91 0.66 -2.52 9.02
C ILE A 91 0.27 -3.57 10.07
N ILE A 92 0.03 -3.17 11.32
CA ILE A 92 -0.38 -4.10 12.38
C ILE A 92 -1.70 -4.77 12.01
N VAL A 93 -2.72 -4.00 11.62
CA VAL A 93 -4.01 -4.54 11.21
C VAL A 93 -3.85 -5.39 9.94
N GLY A 94 -3.08 -4.92 8.96
CA GLY A 94 -2.79 -5.64 7.72
C GLY A 94 -2.22 -7.03 7.99
N MET A 95 -1.22 -7.15 8.87
CA MET A 95 -0.60 -8.44 9.21
C MET A 95 -1.54 -9.37 10.00
N ILE A 96 -2.32 -8.82 10.95
CA ILE A 96 -3.32 -9.59 11.72
C ILE A 96 -4.36 -10.21 10.77
N VAL A 97 -4.88 -9.39 9.84
CA VAL A 97 -5.91 -9.82 8.89
C VAL A 97 -5.31 -10.78 7.87
N LEU A 98 -4.11 -10.52 7.37
CA LEU A 98 -3.40 -11.38 6.42
C LEU A 98 -3.17 -12.78 6.99
N ARG A 99 -2.78 -12.90 8.26
CA ARG A 99 -2.64 -14.20 8.93
C ARG A 99 -3.91 -15.06 8.86
N ARG A 100 -5.09 -14.43 8.80
CA ARG A 100 -6.38 -15.11 8.69
C ARG A 100 -6.78 -15.42 7.26
N VAL A 101 -6.61 -14.47 6.33
CA VAL A 101 -6.97 -14.70 4.91
C VAL A 101 -5.93 -15.51 4.13
N ARG A 102 -4.72 -15.67 4.71
CA ARG A 102 -3.54 -16.32 4.13
C ARG A 102 -3.05 -15.61 2.87
N MET A 103 -1.86 -15.95 2.41
CA MET A 103 -1.21 -15.36 1.24
C MET A 103 -1.13 -16.37 0.11
N ASP A 104 -1.66 -16.01 -1.06
CA ASP A 104 -1.44 -16.76 -2.30
C ASP A 104 -0.18 -16.25 -3.02
N ARG A 105 0.34 -17.02 -3.99
CA ARG A 105 1.58 -16.67 -4.72
C ARG A 105 1.41 -15.59 -5.78
N ILE A 106 0.17 -15.20 -6.10
CA ILE A 106 -0.14 -14.21 -7.15
C ILE A 106 -0.54 -12.85 -6.58
N ALA A 107 -0.68 -12.72 -5.26
CA ALA A 107 -1.17 -11.52 -4.59
C ALA A 107 -0.32 -10.28 -4.85
N TRP A 108 0.97 -10.47 -5.11
CA TRP A 108 1.86 -9.39 -5.52
C TRP A 108 1.44 -8.75 -6.83
N LEU A 109 0.80 -9.49 -7.76
CA LEU A 109 0.25 -8.95 -9.00
C LEU A 109 -0.92 -8.00 -8.71
N TYR A 110 -1.81 -8.35 -7.79
CA TYR A 110 -2.91 -7.46 -7.40
C TYR A 110 -2.38 -6.15 -6.81
N ALA A 111 -1.37 -6.23 -5.93
CA ALA A 111 -0.68 -5.06 -5.42
C ALA A 111 -0.02 -4.27 -6.55
N PHE A 112 0.67 -4.92 -7.47
CA PHE A 112 1.35 -4.24 -8.56
C PHE A 112 0.37 -3.54 -9.53
N VAL A 113 -0.74 -4.18 -9.89
CA VAL A 113 -1.80 -3.58 -10.71
C VAL A 113 -2.37 -2.34 -10.03
N TRP A 114 -2.66 -2.42 -8.73
CA TRP A 114 -3.14 -1.26 -7.99
C TRP A 114 -2.07 -0.14 -7.91
N TYR A 115 -0.77 -0.46 -7.93
CA TYR A 115 0.30 0.54 -7.93
C TYR A 115 0.26 1.34 -9.23
N LEU A 116 0.19 0.63 -10.35
CA LEU A 116 0.07 1.25 -11.67
C LEU A 116 -1.21 2.08 -11.78
N PHE A 117 -2.34 1.56 -11.27
CA PHE A 117 -3.59 2.29 -11.21
C PHE A 117 -3.43 3.59 -10.41
N MET A 118 -2.86 3.53 -9.22
CA MET A 118 -2.68 4.70 -8.37
C MET A 118 -1.64 5.68 -8.90
N GLN A 119 -0.64 5.24 -9.66
CA GLN A 119 0.21 6.17 -10.41
C GLN A 119 -0.59 6.96 -11.45
N MET A 120 -1.51 6.31 -12.17
CA MET A 120 -2.40 6.99 -13.13
C MET A 120 -3.33 7.98 -12.42
N VAL A 121 -3.88 7.60 -11.27
CA VAL A 121 -4.68 8.50 -10.43
C VAL A 121 -3.84 9.69 -9.97
N SER A 122 -2.65 9.46 -9.41
CA SER A 122 -1.75 10.53 -8.94
C SER A 122 -1.43 11.54 -10.04
N ARG A 123 -1.15 11.06 -11.26
CA ARG A 123 -0.88 11.93 -12.43
C ARG A 123 -2.03 12.87 -12.77
N ARG A 124 -3.26 12.52 -12.40
CA ARG A 124 -4.48 13.28 -12.73
C ARG A 124 -4.91 14.23 -11.62
N ILE A 125 -4.69 13.87 -10.35
CA ILE A 125 -5.33 14.55 -9.22
C ILE A 125 -4.36 15.15 -8.20
N THR A 126 -3.04 14.94 -8.36
CA THR A 126 -2.04 15.45 -7.40
C THR A 126 -1.10 16.47 -8.04
N SER A 127 -0.60 17.41 -7.22
CA SER A 127 0.41 18.37 -7.68
C SER A 127 1.75 17.68 -7.97
N PRO A 128 2.48 18.05 -9.05
CA PRO A 128 3.85 17.62 -9.30
C PRO A 128 4.83 17.84 -8.14
N ASP A 129 4.58 18.84 -7.30
CA ASP A 129 5.43 19.13 -6.14
C ASP A 129 5.43 17.99 -5.13
N LEU A 130 4.26 17.35 -4.92
CA LEU A 130 4.08 16.22 -4.02
C LEU A 130 4.66 14.92 -4.57
N ASN A 131 4.77 14.82 -5.91
CA ASN A 131 5.23 13.63 -6.64
C ASN A 131 4.67 12.31 -6.09
N VAL A 132 3.38 12.28 -5.78
CA VAL A 132 2.72 11.16 -5.08
C VAL A 132 2.86 9.87 -5.89
N ASN A 133 3.25 8.79 -5.23
CA ASN A 133 3.53 7.49 -5.86
C ASN A 133 4.62 7.58 -6.94
N VAL A 134 5.48 8.59 -6.85
CA VAL A 134 6.60 8.84 -7.76
C VAL A 134 6.16 8.94 -9.23
N ALA A 135 4.95 9.47 -9.44
CA ALA A 135 4.25 9.32 -10.70
C ALA A 135 4.48 10.47 -11.69
N LEU A 136 5.03 11.60 -11.25
CA LEU A 136 5.02 12.87 -12.00
C LEU A 136 6.42 13.35 -12.41
N ARG A 137 7.43 13.18 -11.56
CA ARG A 137 8.81 13.63 -11.80
C ARG A 137 9.84 12.70 -11.20
N ILE A 138 11.12 12.90 -11.58
CA ILE A 138 12.25 12.23 -10.91
C ILE A 138 12.22 12.65 -9.44
N GLN A 139 12.30 11.66 -8.55
CA GLN A 139 12.28 11.92 -7.11
C GLN A 139 13.55 12.67 -6.71
N THR A 140 13.40 13.64 -5.81
CA THR A 140 14.53 14.38 -5.25
C THR A 140 15.59 13.43 -4.71
N GLY A 141 16.85 13.63 -5.12
CA GLY A 141 18.01 12.79 -4.83
C GLY A 141 18.41 11.83 -5.96
N TRP A 142 17.59 11.68 -7.00
CA TRP A 142 17.85 10.78 -8.13
C TRP A 142 18.18 11.50 -9.45
N GLU A 143 18.22 12.84 -9.45
CA GLU A 143 18.43 13.67 -10.64
C GLU A 143 19.79 13.43 -11.30
N ASN A 144 20.82 13.12 -10.51
CA ASN A 144 22.17 12.84 -11.02
C ASN A 144 22.31 11.41 -11.58
N THR A 145 21.38 10.50 -11.23
CA THR A 145 21.39 9.12 -11.70
C THR A 145 20.59 8.96 -12.99
N PHE A 146 19.51 9.73 -13.14
CA PHE A 146 18.61 9.62 -14.28
C PHE A 146 18.47 10.93 -15.03
N SER A 147 18.82 10.90 -16.32
CA SER A 147 18.62 12.02 -17.25
C SER A 147 17.23 12.06 -17.89
N SER A 148 16.37 11.06 -17.63
CA SER A 148 15.04 10.95 -18.21
C SER A 148 14.06 10.37 -17.22
N PHE A 149 12.90 11.03 -17.08
CA PHE A 149 11.81 10.56 -16.25
C PHE A 149 11.32 9.16 -16.65
N TRP A 150 11.30 8.83 -17.95
CA TRP A 150 10.88 7.50 -18.41
C TRP A 150 11.81 6.39 -17.93
N LYS A 151 13.13 6.62 -17.96
CA LYS A 151 14.11 5.67 -17.44
C LYS A 151 13.96 5.47 -15.94
N PHE A 152 13.83 6.58 -15.22
CA PHE A 152 13.58 6.57 -13.78
C PHE A 152 12.28 5.82 -13.43
N TRP A 153 11.18 6.14 -14.11
CA TRP A 153 9.88 5.52 -13.90
C TRP A 153 9.90 4.01 -14.17
N LEU A 154 10.56 3.60 -15.26
CA LEU A 154 10.69 2.18 -15.60
C LEU A 154 11.50 1.44 -14.52
N VAL A 155 12.65 1.97 -14.12
CA VAL A 155 13.48 1.36 -13.07
C VAL A 155 12.71 1.29 -11.74
N MET A 156 12.08 2.38 -11.31
CA MET A 156 11.30 2.40 -10.07
C MET A 156 10.11 1.44 -10.13
N THR A 157 9.45 1.33 -11.28
CA THR A 157 8.35 0.39 -11.47
C THR A 157 8.82 -1.06 -11.38
N VAL A 158 9.98 -1.40 -11.97
CA VAL A 158 10.59 -2.72 -11.84
C VAL A 158 11.02 -3.00 -10.40
N LEU A 159 11.64 -2.04 -9.73
CA LEU A 159 12.03 -2.17 -8.31
C LEU A 159 10.81 -2.43 -7.42
N VAL A 160 9.72 -1.69 -7.63
CA VAL A 160 8.45 -1.93 -6.93
C VAL A 160 7.93 -3.33 -7.24
N ALA A 161 7.87 -3.76 -8.50
CA ALA A 161 7.41 -5.10 -8.87
C ALA A 161 8.22 -6.20 -8.16
N VAL A 162 9.55 -6.10 -8.17
CA VAL A 162 10.46 -7.04 -7.50
C VAL A 162 10.25 -7.02 -5.98
N ALA A 163 10.12 -5.85 -5.37
CA ALA A 163 9.87 -5.73 -3.94
C ALA A 163 8.53 -6.37 -3.53
N LEU A 164 7.46 -6.09 -4.28
CA LEU A 164 6.13 -6.68 -4.02
C LEU A 164 6.15 -8.19 -4.21
N TRP A 165 6.84 -8.68 -5.25
CA TRP A 165 7.01 -10.11 -5.49
C TRP A 165 7.76 -10.78 -4.33
N ALA A 166 8.90 -10.22 -3.91
CA ALA A 166 9.70 -10.76 -2.81
C ALA A 166 8.92 -10.79 -1.49
N ILE A 167 8.19 -9.71 -1.18
CA ILE A 167 7.31 -9.63 -0.01
C ILE A 167 6.20 -10.67 -0.10
N GLY A 168 5.51 -10.76 -1.24
CA GLY A 168 4.46 -11.75 -1.48
C GLY A 168 4.97 -13.18 -1.33
N LEU A 169 6.16 -13.47 -1.85
CA LEU A 169 6.83 -14.77 -1.71
C LEU A 169 7.09 -15.10 -0.23
N VAL A 170 7.74 -14.20 0.51
CA VAL A 170 8.03 -14.40 1.95
C VAL A 170 6.74 -14.60 2.75
N LEU A 171 5.73 -13.75 2.53
CA LEU A 171 4.44 -13.87 3.22
C LEU A 171 3.69 -15.16 2.84
N SER A 172 3.86 -15.66 1.61
CA SER A 172 3.32 -16.96 1.20
C SER A 172 3.99 -18.15 1.89
N TRP A 173 5.25 -18.00 2.32
CA TRP A 173 5.92 -19.01 3.14
C TRP A 173 5.48 -18.95 4.60
N ILE A 174 5.25 -17.76 5.14
CA ILE A 174 4.82 -17.57 6.54
C ILE A 174 3.34 -17.99 6.72
N TRP A 175 2.47 -17.58 5.80
CA TRP A 175 1.03 -17.86 5.85
C TRP A 175 0.49 -18.38 4.52
N PRO A 176 0.84 -19.60 4.09
CA PRO A 176 0.41 -20.13 2.80
C PRO A 176 -1.11 -20.25 2.72
N ALA A 177 -1.68 -19.81 1.60
CA ALA A 177 -3.01 -20.23 1.18
C ALA A 177 -2.95 -21.71 0.76
N ALA A 178 -4.01 -22.48 1.04
CA ALA A 178 -4.10 -23.86 0.56
C ALA A 178 -3.97 -23.86 -0.98
N SER A 179 -3.12 -24.73 -1.52
CA SER A 179 -3.02 -24.91 -2.96
C SER A 179 -4.38 -25.37 -3.49
N ILE A 180 -4.82 -24.78 -4.59
CA ILE A 180 -5.89 -25.38 -5.39
C ILE A 180 -5.29 -26.70 -5.89
N LYS A 181 -5.68 -27.84 -5.29
CA LYS A 181 -5.51 -29.12 -5.96
C LYS A 181 -6.41 -29.02 -7.19
N VAL A 182 -5.81 -28.91 -8.37
CA VAL A 182 -6.52 -29.23 -9.60
C VAL A 182 -6.90 -30.70 -9.42
N GLU A 183 -8.19 -30.99 -9.24
CA GLU A 183 -8.68 -32.35 -9.36
C GLU A 183 -8.34 -32.79 -10.78
N GLU A 184 -7.29 -33.61 -10.91
CA GLU A 184 -7.13 -34.46 -12.06
C GLU A 184 -8.33 -35.42 -12.01
N THR A 185 -9.36 -35.10 -12.77
CA THR A 185 -10.45 -36.04 -13.08
C THR A 185 -9.83 -37.26 -13.78
N PRO A 186 -10.11 -38.49 -13.32
CA PRO A 186 -9.55 -39.72 -13.86
C PRO A 186 -9.96 -40.00 -15.31
#